data_AF-A0A3B0RGC6-F1
#
_entry.id   AF-A0A3B0RGC6-F1
#
_cell.length_a   1.000
_cell.length_b   1.000
_cell.length_c   1.000
_cell.angle_alpha   90.00
_cell.angle_beta   90.00
_cell.angle_gamma   90.00
#
_symmetry.space_group_name_H-M   'P 1'
#
loop_
_entity.id
_entity.type
_entity.pdbx_description
1 polymer ?
#
loop_
_entity_poly.entity_id
_entity_poly.type
_entity_poly.pdbx_seq_one_letter_code
_entity_poly.pdbx_strand_id
1 'polypeptide(L)'
;MTDTTKNTSQSHWFYSLVADPTTNANAQDDATVIEPERNGSPKVTSPEASLTTKHEPGSVGALWLEGTPPADSVWAVEAIVEPRRRFRIWTILVSLGLLGLVIAGGAYAYFQPNRAAVETRAEYNAALVDLHNEMRTAQSVLDTVTGSESTPDDLANAYAPLGAFDVKAGAVRDLAVEPLPAAWPLIPTGPIDDLVPLRAELSLIATASDDLSNRLETTLEYRSSLGSVMNLPDLPTVADAAMINTLSVDLASFLADTTTVANGLPVDASFADHRDLLRTWLGDLAELQVTYLDALRNGDEATAATAVNTIHEGQRVVEVSLLETLNTVRSGLDALILETADAIAKIVNGA
;
A
#
# COMPACT_ATOMS: atom_id res chain seq x y z
N MET A 1 12.08 22.53 12.18
CA MET A 1 10.66 22.84 11.85
C MET A 1 10.61 23.28 10.40
N THR A 2 10.42 22.31 9.53
CA THR A 2 10.07 22.47 8.11
C THR A 2 9.18 21.27 7.81
N ASP A 3 8.01 21.53 7.26
CA ASP A 3 6.88 20.61 7.27
C ASP A 3 6.88 19.76 5.98
N THR A 4 7.13 18.46 6.12
CA THR A 4 7.24 17.53 4.97
C THR A 4 5.94 16.75 4.76
N THR A 5 4.80 17.45 4.77
CA THR A 5 3.48 16.87 4.50
C THR A 5 2.90 17.42 3.20
N LYS A 6 3.34 16.87 2.06
CA LYS A 6 2.68 16.98 0.74
C LYS A 6 3.34 16.08 -0.31
N ASN A 7 2.73 14.93 -0.58
CA ASN A 7 2.19 14.53 -1.89
C ASN A 7 2.04 12.99 -1.96
N THR A 8 0.89 12.46 -1.57
CA THR A 8 0.62 11.00 -1.54
C THR A 8 -0.83 10.69 -1.89
N SER A 9 -1.43 11.48 -2.80
CA SER A 9 -2.86 11.40 -3.11
C SER A 9 -3.20 11.93 -4.52
N GLN A 10 -2.55 11.41 -5.57
CA GLN A 10 -2.97 11.64 -6.97
C GLN A 10 -2.93 10.42 -7.90
N SER A 11 -2.18 9.35 -7.59
CA SER A 11 -1.99 8.18 -8.47
C SER A 11 -3.23 7.27 -8.69
N HIS A 12 -4.35 7.50 -8.00
CA HIS A 12 -5.54 6.64 -8.10
C HIS A 12 -6.54 6.97 -9.24
N TRP A 13 -6.28 7.96 -10.10
CA TRP A 13 -7.30 8.50 -11.01
C TRP A 13 -7.25 8.03 -12.49
N PHE A 14 -6.25 7.26 -12.92
CA PHE A 14 -6.06 6.96 -14.36
C PHE A 14 -6.63 5.61 -14.86
N TYR A 15 -7.19 4.75 -14.00
CA TYR A 15 -7.70 3.42 -14.36
C TYR A 15 -9.07 3.38 -15.11
N SER A 16 -9.48 4.46 -15.80
CA SER A 16 -10.83 4.56 -16.38
C SER A 16 -10.91 5.24 -17.76
N LEU A 17 -9.93 5.04 -18.64
CA LEU A 17 -9.95 5.60 -20.00
C LEU A 17 -9.42 4.68 -21.12
N VAL A 18 -9.57 3.36 -20.98
CA VAL A 18 -9.52 2.41 -22.11
C VAL A 18 -10.73 1.48 -22.03
N ALA A 19 -11.81 1.87 -22.72
CA ALA A 19 -12.99 1.04 -22.92
C ALA A 19 -13.36 1.05 -24.42
N ASP A 20 -13.40 -0.15 -25.00
CA ASP A 20 -13.61 -0.44 -26.42
C ASP A 20 -14.94 0.14 -26.96
N PRO A 21 -14.94 0.90 -28.08
CA PRO A 21 -16.14 1.47 -28.66
C PRO A 21 -16.90 0.53 -29.63
N THR A 22 -16.84 -0.80 -29.48
CA THR A 22 -17.58 -1.74 -30.34
C THR A 22 -18.34 -2.88 -29.65
N THR A 23 -19.53 -2.61 -29.08
CA THR A 23 -20.65 -3.59 -29.12
C THR A 23 -22.01 -2.96 -28.79
N ASN A 24 -22.85 -2.77 -29.81
CA ASN A 24 -24.28 -2.47 -29.67
C ASN A 24 -25.08 -3.59 -30.34
N ALA A 25 -25.80 -4.42 -29.57
CA ALA A 25 -27.14 -4.93 -29.88
C ALA A 25 -27.62 -6.05 -28.92
N ASN A 26 -28.78 -5.81 -28.30
CA ASN A 26 -29.84 -6.78 -28.00
C ASN A 26 -29.50 -8.08 -27.23
N ALA A 27 -29.76 -8.05 -25.91
CA ALA A 27 -30.61 -9.05 -25.26
C ALA A 27 -31.34 -8.40 -24.07
N GLN A 28 -32.49 -8.96 -23.68
CA GLN A 28 -33.50 -8.32 -22.84
C GLN A 28 -34.01 -9.31 -21.78
N ASP A 29 -34.39 -8.78 -20.60
CA ASP A 29 -34.98 -9.46 -19.42
C ASP A 29 -34.11 -10.59 -18.83
N ASP A 30 -33.76 -10.58 -17.54
CA ASP A 30 -34.73 -10.79 -16.46
C ASP A 30 -34.23 -10.23 -15.11
N ALA A 31 -35.15 -9.94 -14.18
CA ALA A 31 -34.84 -9.31 -12.90
C ALA A 31 -34.88 -10.28 -11.72
N THR A 32 -33.98 -10.13 -10.75
CA THR A 32 -34.22 -10.58 -9.36
C THR A 32 -33.55 -9.67 -8.34
N VAL A 33 -34.39 -8.97 -7.56
CA VAL A 33 -34.00 -8.24 -6.35
C VAL A 33 -34.10 -9.19 -5.16
N ILE A 34 -33.09 -9.21 -4.28
CA ILE A 34 -33.19 -9.82 -2.95
C ILE A 34 -32.58 -8.86 -1.92
N GLU A 35 -33.47 -8.22 -1.14
CA GLU A 35 -33.12 -7.56 0.12
C GLU A 35 -33.03 -8.58 1.29
N PRO A 36 -32.33 -8.26 2.40
CA PRO A 36 -32.10 -9.21 3.49
C PRO A 36 -33.25 -9.26 4.52
N GLU A 37 -33.76 -10.46 4.80
CA GLU A 37 -34.72 -10.66 5.90
C GLU A 37 -34.07 -10.77 7.28
N ARG A 38 -34.84 -10.32 8.29
CA ARG A 38 -34.45 -10.19 9.69
C ARG A 38 -35.62 -10.61 10.58
N ASN A 39 -35.50 -11.70 11.35
CA ASN A 39 -36.05 -11.91 12.72
C ASN A 39 -36.10 -13.40 13.13
N GLY A 40 -36.17 -13.67 14.45
CA GLY A 40 -37.07 -14.74 14.92
C GLY A 40 -36.56 -15.85 15.86
N SER A 41 -36.00 -15.51 17.02
CA SER A 41 -36.30 -16.30 18.26
C SER A 41 -37.75 -16.01 18.70
N PRO A 42 -38.39 -16.70 19.69
CA PRO A 42 -37.88 -17.65 20.69
C PRO A 42 -38.82 -18.86 20.99
N LYS A 43 -38.59 -19.58 22.12
CA LYS A 43 -39.55 -20.07 23.16
C LYS A 43 -39.09 -21.45 23.74
N VAL A 44 -38.44 -21.52 24.91
CA VAL A 44 -38.99 -21.61 26.29
C VAL A 44 -39.76 -22.90 26.60
N THR A 45 -39.27 -23.66 27.60
CA THR A 45 -40.09 -24.19 28.72
C THR A 45 -39.28 -24.29 30.01
N SER A 46 -39.62 -23.41 30.96
CA SER A 46 -39.61 -23.68 32.41
C SER A 46 -40.83 -24.62 32.73
N PRO A 47 -41.16 -25.03 33.99
CA PRO A 47 -41.09 -24.28 35.26
C PRO A 47 -40.56 -25.18 36.43
N GLU A 48 -40.76 -25.01 37.75
CA GLU A 48 -41.35 -24.02 38.69
C GLU A 48 -40.72 -24.32 40.11
N ALA A 49 -40.96 -23.66 41.25
CA ALA A 49 -41.78 -22.51 41.65
C ALA A 49 -41.16 -21.80 42.89
N SER A 50 -41.40 -20.48 43.03
CA SER A 50 -41.84 -19.73 44.25
C SER A 50 -41.31 -20.06 45.67
N LEU A 51 -41.08 -19.16 46.64
CA LEU A 51 -41.48 -17.75 46.90
C LEU A 51 -40.29 -16.99 47.54
N THR A 52 -39.96 -15.73 47.20
CA THR A 52 -40.46 -14.48 47.83
C THR A 52 -40.66 -14.50 49.37
N THR A 53 -40.26 -13.57 50.26
CA THR A 53 -39.33 -12.42 50.38
C THR A 53 -39.87 -11.52 51.51
N LYS A 54 -39.00 -11.17 52.49
CA LYS A 54 -38.89 -9.84 53.15
C LYS A 54 -39.79 -9.45 54.36
N HIS A 55 -39.16 -8.60 55.20
CA HIS A 55 -39.66 -7.62 56.19
C HIS A 55 -39.72 -7.95 57.70
N GLU A 56 -38.68 -7.49 58.40
CA GLU A 56 -38.74 -6.74 59.68
C GLU A 56 -39.23 -5.28 59.47
N PRO A 57 -39.48 -4.45 60.52
CA PRO A 57 -39.66 -4.73 61.97
C PRO A 57 -40.92 -4.06 62.59
N GLY A 58 -41.20 -4.26 63.89
CA GLY A 58 -42.27 -3.54 64.63
C GLY A 58 -42.15 -3.67 66.16
N SER A 59 -42.57 -2.64 66.91
CA SER A 59 -42.21 -2.39 68.32
C SER A 59 -43.42 -2.31 69.29
N VAL A 60 -43.12 -2.10 70.60
CA VAL A 60 -44.05 -1.82 71.74
C VAL A 60 -44.80 -3.07 72.26
N GLY A 61 -44.99 -3.33 73.57
CA GLY A 61 -44.58 -2.69 74.83
C GLY A 61 -45.43 -3.21 76.02
N ALA A 62 -45.18 -2.76 77.26
CA ALA A 62 -45.96 -3.02 78.50
C ALA A 62 -45.93 -4.48 79.10
N LEU A 63 -46.06 -4.75 80.42
CA LEU A 63 -45.88 -3.97 81.68
C LEU A 63 -46.01 -4.95 82.92
N TRP A 64 -45.31 -4.70 84.04
CA TRP A 64 -45.52 -5.29 85.40
C TRP A 64 -45.34 -6.84 85.58
N LEU A 65 -45.12 -7.45 86.77
CA LEU A 65 -44.67 -7.03 88.12
C LEU A 65 -44.08 -8.26 88.88
N GLU A 66 -43.20 -7.99 89.84
CA GLU A 66 -42.86 -8.77 91.06
C GLU A 66 -42.78 -10.32 91.09
N GLY A 67 -41.63 -10.82 91.56
CA GLY A 67 -41.42 -12.23 91.91
C GLY A 67 -39.97 -12.56 92.30
N THR A 68 -39.55 -12.22 93.51
CA THR A 68 -38.23 -12.64 94.06
C THR A 68 -38.16 -14.17 94.27
N PRO A 69 -36.97 -14.79 94.20
CA PRO A 69 -36.82 -16.22 93.92
C PRO A 69 -36.68 -17.09 95.20
N PRO A 70 -36.80 -18.41 95.07
CA PRO A 70 -36.08 -19.35 95.91
C PRO A 70 -34.83 -19.90 95.20
N ALA A 71 -33.79 -20.10 95.99
CA ALA A 71 -32.61 -20.85 95.61
C ALA A 71 -32.97 -22.31 95.23
N ASP A 72 -32.41 -22.85 94.15
CA ASP A 72 -31.16 -23.61 94.25
C ASP A 72 -30.78 -24.34 92.95
N SER A 73 -29.45 -24.50 92.79
CA SER A 73 -28.78 -25.61 92.12
C SER A 73 -28.57 -25.64 90.58
N VAL A 74 -27.35 -26.09 90.25
CA VAL A 74 -26.88 -26.75 89.02
C VAL A 74 -26.48 -25.91 87.79
N TRP A 75 -25.18 -25.59 87.74
CA TRP A 75 -24.31 -25.58 86.55
C TRP A 75 -24.87 -24.96 85.23
N ALA A 76 -24.94 -23.63 85.17
CA ALA A 76 -24.89 -22.94 83.88
C ALA A 76 -23.44 -22.91 83.36
N VAL A 77 -23.12 -23.83 82.44
CA VAL A 77 -21.82 -23.86 81.75
C VAL A 77 -21.60 -22.54 81.02
N GLU A 78 -20.43 -21.95 81.22
CA GLU A 78 -19.94 -20.76 80.54
C GLU A 78 -20.02 -20.96 79.03
N ALA A 79 -20.89 -20.20 78.36
CA ALA A 79 -21.03 -20.25 76.91
C ALA A 79 -19.78 -19.60 76.26
N ILE A 80 -18.73 -20.39 76.11
CA ILE A 80 -17.55 -20.03 75.31
C ILE A 80 -18.02 -19.86 73.87
N VAL A 81 -18.29 -18.62 73.48
CA VAL A 81 -18.52 -18.23 72.09
C VAL A 81 -17.22 -18.51 71.32
N GLU A 82 -17.15 -19.65 70.63
CA GLU A 82 -16.01 -19.99 69.76
C GLU A 82 -15.81 -18.89 68.70
N PRO A 83 -14.71 -18.11 68.73
CA PRO A 83 -14.52 -17.06 67.76
C PRO A 83 -13.81 -17.60 66.50
N ARG A 84 -14.40 -17.33 65.34
CA ARG A 84 -13.67 -16.95 64.11
C ARG A 84 -12.67 -17.95 63.50
N ARG A 85 -12.86 -19.28 63.57
CA ARG A 85 -12.09 -20.19 62.69
C ARG A 85 -12.46 -20.08 61.20
N ARG A 86 -13.75 -19.97 60.86
CA ARG A 86 -14.22 -19.92 59.45
C ARG A 86 -13.79 -18.67 58.68
N PHE A 87 -13.83 -17.49 59.31
CA PHE A 87 -13.40 -16.24 58.69
C PHE A 87 -11.90 -16.25 58.33
N ARG A 88 -11.03 -16.77 59.21
CA ARG A 88 -9.59 -16.88 58.93
C ARG A 88 -9.30 -17.76 57.71
N ILE A 89 -9.98 -18.89 57.58
CA ILE A 89 -9.83 -19.80 56.43
C ILE A 89 -10.25 -19.09 55.13
N TRP A 90 -11.38 -18.38 55.14
CA TRP A 90 -11.84 -17.63 53.95
C TRP A 90 -10.88 -16.51 53.55
N THR A 91 -10.34 -15.74 54.52
CA THR A 91 -9.33 -14.71 54.21
C THR A 91 -8.02 -15.30 53.68
N ILE A 92 -7.62 -16.50 54.12
CA ILE A 92 -6.42 -17.19 53.62
C ILE A 92 -6.65 -17.72 52.20
N LEU A 93 -7.83 -18.26 51.89
CA LEU A 93 -8.17 -18.72 50.54
C LEU A 93 -8.26 -17.56 49.54
N VAL A 94 -8.86 -16.44 49.94
CA VAL A 94 -8.91 -15.22 49.11
C VAL A 94 -7.53 -14.61 48.90
N SER A 95 -6.67 -14.57 49.94
CA SER A 95 -5.31 -14.05 49.78
C SER A 95 -4.40 -14.98 48.97
N LEU A 96 -4.52 -16.31 49.09
CA LEU A 96 -3.84 -17.24 48.18
C LEU A 96 -4.35 -17.13 46.74
N GLY A 97 -5.66 -16.94 46.55
CA GLY A 97 -6.25 -16.74 45.22
C GLY A 97 -5.72 -15.46 44.55
N LEU A 98 -5.72 -14.34 45.29
CA LEU A 98 -5.12 -13.08 44.84
C LEU A 98 -3.62 -13.21 44.59
N LEU A 99 -2.87 -13.88 45.47
CA LEU A 99 -1.43 -14.13 45.29
C LEU A 99 -1.17 -14.96 44.03
N GLY A 100 -1.95 -16.02 43.80
CA GLY A 100 -1.88 -16.85 42.60
C GLY A 100 -2.20 -16.06 41.33
N LEU A 101 -3.19 -15.16 41.38
CA LEU A 101 -3.55 -14.28 40.26
C LEU A 101 -2.47 -13.23 39.98
N VAL A 102 -1.85 -12.66 41.02
CA VAL A 102 -0.70 -11.75 40.91
C VAL A 102 0.54 -12.46 40.36
N ILE A 103 0.82 -13.69 40.79
CA ILE A 103 1.94 -14.51 40.27
C ILE A 103 1.68 -14.91 38.82
N ALA A 104 0.48 -15.38 38.48
CA ALA A 104 0.12 -15.76 37.12
C ALA A 104 0.10 -14.54 36.17
N GLY A 105 -0.43 -13.40 36.63
CA GLY A 105 -0.41 -12.13 35.91
C GLY A 105 1.01 -11.60 35.72
N GLY A 106 1.85 -11.66 36.76
CA GLY A 106 3.26 -11.29 36.68
C GLY A 106 4.07 -12.18 35.73
N ALA A 107 3.83 -13.49 35.75
CA ALA A 107 4.46 -14.42 34.82
C ALA A 107 3.99 -14.18 33.36
N TYR A 108 2.68 -14.01 33.15
CA TYR A 108 2.13 -13.68 31.82
C TYR A 108 2.73 -12.38 31.28
N ALA A 109 2.75 -11.32 32.09
CA ALA A 109 3.28 -10.03 31.71
C ALA A 109 4.81 -10.07 31.46
N TYR A 110 5.57 -10.89 32.21
CA TYR A 110 7.00 -11.11 31.98
C TYR A 110 7.30 -11.81 30.65
N PHE A 111 6.44 -12.75 30.20
CA PHE A 111 6.61 -13.45 28.91
C PHE A 111 6.01 -12.71 27.71
N GLN A 112 5.08 -11.76 27.93
CA GLN A 112 4.43 -10.98 26.88
C GLN A 112 5.40 -10.22 25.95
N PRO A 113 6.44 -9.49 26.41
CA PRO A 113 7.34 -8.77 25.52
C PRO A 113 8.16 -9.71 24.63
N ASN A 114 8.58 -10.87 25.13
CA ASN A 114 9.33 -11.84 24.34
C ASN A 114 8.46 -12.53 23.27
N ARG A 115 7.16 -12.73 23.54
CA ARG A 115 6.21 -13.23 22.53
C ARG A 115 5.97 -12.20 21.44
N ALA A 116 5.66 -10.96 21.83
CA ALA A 116 5.45 -9.86 20.89
C ALA A 116 6.69 -9.63 20.01
N ALA A 117 7.89 -9.65 20.60
CA ALA A 117 9.13 -9.50 19.83
C ALA A 117 9.36 -10.62 18.80
N VAL A 118 9.06 -11.88 19.15
CA VAL A 118 9.17 -13.02 18.22
C VAL A 118 8.11 -12.95 17.11
N GLU A 119 6.89 -12.52 17.44
CA GLU A 119 5.78 -12.36 16.50
C GLU A 119 6.08 -11.26 15.48
N THR A 120 6.42 -10.04 15.94
CA THR A 120 6.82 -8.92 15.07
C THR A 120 8.06 -9.25 14.21
N ARG A 121 9.06 -9.97 14.76
CA ARG A 121 10.22 -10.41 13.96
C ARG A 121 9.84 -11.42 12.88
N ALA A 122 8.86 -12.29 13.14
CA ALA A 122 8.35 -13.21 12.13
C ALA A 122 7.56 -12.48 11.03
N GLU A 123 6.76 -11.47 11.39
CA GLU A 123 6.03 -10.61 10.44
C GLU A 123 7.00 -9.83 9.54
N TYR A 124 8.02 -9.19 10.11
CA TYR A 124 9.07 -8.49 9.35
C TYR A 124 9.78 -9.44 8.38
N ASN A 125 10.20 -10.62 8.85
CA ASN A 125 10.87 -11.61 8.01
C ASN A 125 9.95 -12.15 6.89
N ALA A 126 8.65 -12.34 7.16
CA ALA A 126 7.69 -12.77 6.15
C ALA A 126 7.50 -11.71 5.05
N ALA A 127 7.31 -10.45 5.41
CA ALA A 127 7.18 -9.35 4.44
C ALA A 127 8.45 -9.14 3.62
N LEU A 128 9.62 -9.27 4.25
CA LEU A 128 10.93 -9.25 3.58
C LEU A 128 11.09 -10.40 2.57
N VAL A 129 10.72 -11.62 2.94
CA VAL A 129 10.76 -12.79 2.02
C VAL A 129 9.80 -12.60 0.85
N ASP A 130 8.57 -12.13 1.10
CA ASP A 130 7.60 -11.80 0.05
C ASP A 130 8.16 -10.77 -0.94
N LEU A 131 8.72 -9.66 -0.43
CA LEU A 131 9.34 -8.62 -1.25
C LEU A 131 10.55 -9.16 -2.04
N HIS A 132 11.41 -9.99 -1.43
CA HIS A 132 12.55 -10.59 -2.10
C HIS A 132 12.14 -11.51 -3.27
N ASN A 133 11.04 -12.26 -3.11
CA ASN A 133 10.51 -13.10 -4.17
C ASN A 133 10.03 -12.26 -5.38
N GLU A 134 9.45 -11.08 -5.13
CA GLU A 134 9.03 -10.14 -6.18
C GLU A 134 10.17 -9.31 -6.81
N MET A 135 11.41 -9.36 -6.29
CA MET A 135 12.56 -8.71 -6.96
C MET A 135 12.79 -9.26 -8.38
N ARG A 136 12.44 -10.53 -8.61
CA ARG A 136 12.45 -11.12 -9.97
C ARG A 136 11.37 -10.52 -10.86
N THR A 137 10.22 -10.15 -10.30
CA THR A 137 9.13 -9.47 -11.01
C THR A 137 9.55 -8.05 -11.39
N ALA A 138 10.16 -7.30 -10.46
CA ALA A 138 10.76 -5.99 -10.75
C ALA A 138 11.82 -6.06 -11.86
N GLN A 139 12.70 -7.07 -11.85
CA GLN A 139 13.66 -7.32 -12.93
C GLN A 139 12.98 -7.59 -14.28
N SER A 140 11.90 -8.39 -14.30
CA SER A 140 11.15 -8.68 -15.53
C SER A 140 10.46 -7.44 -16.08
N VAL A 141 9.90 -6.58 -15.21
CA VAL A 141 9.34 -5.28 -15.61
C VAL A 141 10.46 -4.40 -16.18
N LEU A 142 11.62 -4.35 -15.52
CA LEU A 142 12.78 -3.58 -15.97
C LEU A 142 13.23 -3.99 -17.38
N ASP A 143 13.31 -5.31 -17.64
CA ASP A 143 13.62 -5.87 -18.96
C ASP A 143 12.60 -5.43 -20.03
N THR A 144 11.31 -5.42 -19.71
CA THR A 144 10.25 -4.98 -20.63
C THR A 144 10.26 -3.47 -20.88
N VAL A 145 10.45 -2.63 -19.87
CA VAL A 145 10.39 -1.16 -20.05
C VAL A 145 11.65 -0.58 -20.69
N THR A 146 12.78 -1.28 -20.56
CA THR A 146 14.06 -0.89 -21.18
C THR A 146 14.35 -1.61 -22.51
N GLY A 147 13.51 -2.56 -22.91
CA GLY A 147 13.64 -3.29 -24.16
C GLY A 147 13.40 -2.42 -25.40
N SER A 148 14.32 -2.48 -26.36
CA SER A 148 14.14 -1.85 -27.68
C SER A 148 12.99 -2.49 -28.45
N GLU A 149 12.87 -3.82 -28.36
CA GLU A 149 11.91 -4.66 -29.10
C GLU A 149 10.53 -4.75 -28.43
N SER A 150 10.33 -4.15 -27.26
CA SER A 150 9.10 -4.27 -26.49
C SER A 150 7.95 -3.51 -27.14
N THR A 151 6.84 -4.22 -27.36
CA THR A 151 5.65 -3.69 -28.03
C THR A 151 4.78 -2.86 -27.09
N PRO A 152 3.84 -2.04 -27.61
CA PRO A 152 2.84 -1.35 -26.77
C PRO A 152 2.04 -2.30 -25.87
N ASP A 153 1.74 -3.52 -26.35
CA ASP A 153 1.05 -4.54 -25.57
C ASP A 153 1.93 -5.09 -24.43
N ASP A 154 3.24 -5.30 -24.67
CA ASP A 154 4.17 -5.72 -23.61
C ASP A 154 4.26 -4.68 -22.49
N LEU A 155 4.31 -3.39 -22.86
CA LEU A 155 4.33 -2.26 -21.93
C LEU A 155 3.00 -2.16 -21.15
N ALA A 156 1.86 -2.30 -21.82
CA ALA A 156 0.55 -2.34 -21.15
C ALA A 156 0.44 -3.51 -20.16
N ASN A 157 1.00 -4.67 -20.50
CA ASN A 157 1.03 -5.83 -19.61
C ASN A 157 2.03 -5.70 -18.44
N ALA A 158 2.96 -4.74 -18.47
CA ALA A 158 3.94 -4.52 -17.40
C ALA A 158 3.35 -3.80 -16.17
N TYR A 159 2.22 -3.09 -16.29
CA TYR A 159 1.59 -2.39 -15.17
C TYR A 159 1.11 -3.33 -14.05
N ALA A 160 0.54 -4.49 -14.40
CA ALA A 160 0.04 -5.46 -13.43
C ALA A 160 1.13 -6.07 -12.53
N PRO A 161 2.26 -6.61 -13.06
CA PRO A 161 3.37 -7.09 -12.23
C PRO A 161 4.07 -5.95 -11.46
N LEU A 162 4.15 -4.74 -12.02
CA LEU A 162 4.68 -3.58 -11.29
C LEU A 162 3.80 -3.24 -10.06
N GLY A 163 2.47 -3.19 -10.23
CA GLY A 163 1.55 -2.98 -9.12
C GLY A 163 1.58 -4.10 -8.06
N ALA A 164 1.86 -5.34 -8.47
CA ALA A 164 2.06 -6.45 -7.53
C ALA A 164 3.34 -6.27 -6.68
N PHE A 165 4.43 -5.80 -7.30
CA PHE A 165 5.67 -5.43 -6.60
C PHE A 165 5.44 -4.25 -5.63
N ASP A 166 4.76 -3.19 -6.09
CA ASP A 166 4.45 -2.00 -5.28
C ASP A 166 3.68 -2.35 -4.01
N VAL A 167 2.68 -3.24 -4.10
CA VAL A 167 1.93 -3.73 -2.93
C VAL A 167 2.83 -4.44 -1.91
N LYS A 168 3.87 -5.16 -2.34
CA LYS A 168 4.84 -5.80 -1.43
C LYS A 168 5.82 -4.80 -0.83
N ALA A 169 6.30 -3.82 -1.60
CA ALA A 169 7.11 -2.71 -1.10
C ALA A 169 6.34 -1.92 -0.03
N GLY A 170 5.07 -1.58 -0.31
CA GLY A 170 4.16 -0.92 0.62
C GLY A 170 3.94 -1.69 1.91
N ALA A 171 3.77 -3.01 1.86
CA ALA A 171 3.64 -3.84 3.07
C ALA A 171 4.90 -3.79 3.98
N VAL A 172 6.10 -3.76 3.39
CA VAL A 172 7.36 -3.60 4.13
C VAL A 172 7.48 -2.19 4.73
N ARG A 173 7.05 -1.15 4.00
CA ARG A 173 6.98 0.23 4.50
C ARG A 173 6.02 0.38 5.68
N ASP A 174 4.83 -0.19 5.59
CA ASP A 174 3.79 -0.09 6.61
C ASP A 174 4.28 -0.70 7.95
N LEU A 175 4.93 -1.86 7.88
CA LEU A 175 5.59 -2.49 9.04
C LEU A 175 6.77 -1.67 9.58
N ALA A 176 7.53 -0.97 8.73
CA ALA A 176 8.63 -0.10 9.16
C ALA A 176 8.15 1.17 9.89
N VAL A 177 6.93 1.65 9.61
CA VAL A 177 6.33 2.80 10.31
C VAL A 177 5.47 2.41 11.51
N GLU A 178 5.01 1.17 11.62
CA GLU A 178 4.20 0.69 12.74
C GLU A 178 4.91 0.87 14.10
N PRO A 179 4.24 1.39 15.16
CA PRO A 179 4.85 1.50 16.49
C PRO A 179 5.24 0.11 17.06
N LEU A 180 6.42 0.02 17.69
CA LEU A 180 6.84 -1.23 18.33
C LEU A 180 5.86 -1.65 19.45
N PRO A 181 5.71 -2.96 19.73
CA PRO A 181 4.79 -3.45 20.75
C PRO A 181 5.00 -2.78 22.12
N ALA A 182 3.91 -2.29 22.72
CA ALA A 182 3.97 -1.64 24.02
C ALA A 182 4.26 -2.64 25.15
N ALA A 183 5.35 -2.43 25.88
CA ALA A 183 5.65 -3.12 27.14
C ALA A 183 5.09 -2.35 28.34
N TRP A 184 4.82 -3.06 29.44
CA TRP A 184 4.45 -2.42 30.70
C TRP A 184 5.67 -1.78 31.37
N PRO A 185 5.54 -0.61 32.04
CA PRO A 185 6.66 0.23 32.49
C PRO A 185 7.54 -0.35 33.62
N LEU A 186 7.30 -1.59 34.05
CA LEU A 186 8.08 -2.30 35.07
C LEU A 186 8.61 -3.66 34.57
N ILE A 187 8.51 -3.93 33.27
CA ILE A 187 8.85 -5.20 32.64
C ILE A 187 10.06 -5.01 31.71
N PRO A 188 11.03 -5.95 31.65
CA PRO A 188 12.16 -5.83 30.75
C PRO A 188 11.73 -5.67 29.30
N THR A 189 12.16 -4.57 28.68
CA THR A 189 11.89 -4.21 27.27
C THR A 189 12.90 -4.80 26.28
N GLY A 190 14.02 -5.33 26.76
CA GLY A 190 15.16 -5.79 25.94
C GLY A 190 14.79 -6.47 24.62
N PRO A 191 13.96 -7.54 24.60
CA PRO A 191 13.56 -8.21 23.36
C PRO A 191 12.84 -7.32 22.33
N ILE A 192 12.16 -6.25 22.78
CA ILE A 192 11.50 -5.24 21.95
C ILE A 192 12.49 -4.15 21.55
N ASP A 193 13.41 -3.76 22.45
CA ASP A 193 14.48 -2.81 22.14
C ASP A 193 15.43 -3.38 21.05
N ASP A 194 15.65 -4.69 21.04
CA ASP A 194 16.40 -5.44 20.02
C ASP A 194 15.75 -5.35 18.61
N LEU A 195 14.47 -4.98 18.49
CA LEU A 195 13.80 -4.75 17.21
C LEU A 195 14.09 -3.36 16.62
N VAL A 196 14.57 -2.39 17.40
CA VAL A 196 14.89 -1.04 16.93
C VAL A 196 15.88 -1.02 15.75
N PRO A 197 17.04 -1.70 15.80
CA PRO A 197 17.95 -1.76 14.64
C PRO A 197 17.32 -2.45 13.43
N LEU A 198 16.63 -3.57 13.63
CA LEU A 198 15.96 -4.32 12.56
C LEU A 198 14.90 -3.46 11.85
N ARG A 199 14.12 -2.68 12.61
CA ARG A 199 13.14 -1.74 12.07
C ARG A 199 13.81 -0.60 11.28
N ALA A 200 14.98 -0.14 11.69
CA ALA A 200 15.73 0.87 10.95
C ALA A 200 16.21 0.32 9.59
N GLU A 201 16.69 -0.93 9.55
CA GLU A 201 17.04 -1.62 8.30
C GLU A 201 15.81 -1.86 7.41
N LEU A 202 14.67 -2.26 7.99
CA LEU A 202 13.39 -2.40 7.28
C LEU A 202 12.96 -1.08 6.62
N SER A 203 13.14 0.05 7.30
CA SER A 203 12.85 1.39 6.77
C SER A 203 13.76 1.79 5.59
N LEU A 204 15.01 1.32 5.56
CA LEU A 204 15.91 1.54 4.43
C LEU A 204 15.49 0.70 3.22
N ILE A 205 15.14 -0.56 3.43
CA ILE A 205 14.64 -1.46 2.38
C ILE A 205 13.31 -0.96 1.82
N ALA A 206 12.40 -0.49 2.66
CA ALA A 206 11.16 0.15 2.25
C ALA A 206 11.44 1.35 1.33
N THR A 207 12.36 2.24 1.73
CA THR A 207 12.72 3.43 0.94
C THR A 207 13.33 3.06 -0.41
N ALA A 208 14.21 2.06 -0.45
CA ALA A 208 14.84 1.57 -1.68
C ALA A 208 13.83 0.90 -2.63
N SER A 209 12.84 0.18 -2.06
CA SER A 209 11.79 -0.50 -2.83
C SER A 209 10.75 0.48 -3.38
N ASP A 210 10.41 1.52 -2.61
CA ASP A 210 9.60 2.64 -3.08
C ASP A 210 10.32 3.40 -4.21
N ASP A 211 11.63 3.71 -4.09
CA ASP A 211 12.40 4.36 -5.18
C ASP A 211 12.41 3.50 -6.46
N LEU A 212 12.64 2.20 -6.31
CA LEU A 212 12.60 1.22 -7.40
C LEU A 212 11.22 1.20 -8.08
N SER A 213 10.13 1.14 -7.30
CA SER A 213 8.75 1.17 -7.81
C SER A 213 8.46 2.44 -8.62
N ASN A 214 8.69 3.62 -8.01
CA ASN A 214 8.45 4.92 -8.63
C ASN A 214 9.26 5.13 -9.92
N ARG A 215 10.52 4.67 -9.95
CA ARG A 215 11.39 4.80 -11.12
C ARG A 215 11.03 3.81 -12.22
N LEU A 216 10.56 2.60 -11.89
CA LEU A 216 10.00 1.67 -12.88
C LEU A 216 8.69 2.23 -13.47
N GLU A 217 7.80 2.79 -12.66
CA GLU A 217 6.55 3.43 -13.11
C GLU A 217 6.85 4.61 -14.04
N THR A 218 7.75 5.51 -13.64
CA THR A 218 8.18 6.64 -14.46
C THR A 218 8.77 6.16 -15.80
N THR A 219 9.62 5.13 -15.78
CA THR A 219 10.25 4.57 -17.00
C THR A 219 9.20 3.97 -17.93
N LEU A 220 8.22 3.26 -17.38
CA LEU A 220 7.09 2.70 -18.11
C LEU A 220 6.23 3.80 -18.75
N GLU A 221 5.88 4.85 -18.00
CA GLU A 221 5.09 5.98 -18.50
C GLU A 221 5.79 6.72 -19.64
N TYR A 222 7.10 6.97 -19.54
CA TYR A 222 7.87 7.54 -20.64
C TYR A 222 7.85 6.66 -21.89
N ARG A 223 8.11 5.36 -21.72
CA ARG A 223 8.22 4.42 -22.83
C ARG A 223 6.87 4.20 -23.53
N SER A 224 5.79 4.06 -22.78
CA SER A 224 4.43 3.87 -23.31
C SER A 224 3.89 5.15 -23.97
N SER A 225 4.04 6.30 -23.31
CA SER A 225 3.54 7.58 -23.83
C SER A 225 4.24 7.97 -25.12
N LEU A 226 5.58 7.98 -25.16
CA LEU A 226 6.33 8.34 -26.37
C LEU A 226 6.16 7.32 -27.49
N GLY A 227 6.10 6.02 -27.17
CA GLY A 227 5.82 4.98 -28.16
C GLY A 227 4.47 5.14 -28.87
N SER A 228 3.49 5.79 -28.24
CA SER A 228 2.16 6.03 -28.82
C SER A 228 2.09 7.22 -29.78
N VAL A 229 2.93 8.26 -29.60
CA VAL A 229 2.85 9.52 -30.36
C VAL A 229 3.99 9.75 -31.36
N MET A 230 5.15 9.09 -31.23
CA MET A 230 6.30 9.32 -32.11
C MET A 230 6.15 8.73 -33.53
N ASN A 231 4.98 8.19 -33.90
CA ASN A 231 4.73 7.62 -35.22
C ASN A 231 4.35 8.70 -36.25
N LEU A 232 5.35 9.19 -36.98
CA LEU A 232 5.20 10.22 -38.01
C LEU A 232 4.34 9.74 -39.20
N PRO A 233 3.45 10.56 -39.77
CA PRO A 233 2.78 10.22 -41.04
C PRO A 233 3.77 10.08 -42.20
N ASP A 234 3.38 9.34 -43.25
CA ASP A 234 4.20 9.20 -44.46
C ASP A 234 4.38 10.56 -45.16
N LEU A 235 5.64 10.92 -45.46
CA LEU A 235 6.01 12.22 -45.99
C LEU A 235 6.50 12.12 -47.46
N PRO A 236 5.59 12.09 -48.45
CA PRO A 236 5.98 12.04 -49.85
C PRO A 236 6.69 13.34 -50.27
N THR A 237 7.64 13.24 -51.21
CA THR A 237 8.32 14.40 -51.80
C THR A 237 7.52 15.08 -52.91
N VAL A 238 6.46 14.42 -53.40
CA VAL A 238 5.54 14.91 -54.43
C VAL A 238 4.11 14.53 -54.03
N ALA A 239 3.20 15.50 -53.99
CA ALA A 239 1.82 15.32 -53.58
C ALA A 239 0.88 16.20 -54.42
N ASP A 240 -0.38 15.78 -54.60
CA ASP A 240 -1.41 16.63 -55.19
C ASP A 240 -2.06 17.56 -54.14
N ALA A 241 -2.87 18.52 -54.59
CA ALA A 241 -3.50 19.49 -53.71
C ALA A 241 -4.48 18.88 -52.67
N ALA A 242 -5.04 17.69 -52.92
CA ALA A 242 -5.89 17.01 -51.95
C ALA A 242 -5.02 16.33 -50.88
N MET A 243 -3.97 15.63 -51.29
CA MET A 243 -2.99 15.00 -50.40
C MET A 243 -2.28 16.02 -49.51
N ILE A 244 -1.88 17.18 -50.04
CA ILE A 244 -1.26 18.28 -49.26
C ILE A 244 -2.21 18.78 -48.15
N ASN A 245 -3.51 18.86 -48.42
CA ASN A 245 -4.48 19.29 -47.40
C ASN A 245 -4.61 18.23 -46.29
N THR A 246 -4.70 16.95 -46.64
CA THR A 246 -4.72 15.85 -45.65
C THR A 246 -3.45 15.84 -44.80
N LEU A 247 -2.26 15.85 -45.44
CA LEU A 247 -0.97 15.92 -44.76
C LEU A 247 -0.85 17.12 -43.82
N SER A 248 -1.41 18.27 -44.18
CA SER A 248 -1.39 19.46 -43.31
C SER A 248 -2.23 19.31 -42.04
N VAL A 249 -3.28 18.48 -42.06
CA VAL A 249 -4.07 18.13 -40.87
C VAL A 249 -3.36 17.06 -40.06
N ASP A 250 -2.85 16.02 -40.71
CA ASP A 250 -2.16 14.90 -40.04
C ASP A 250 -0.89 15.38 -39.31
N LEU A 251 -0.08 16.22 -39.96
CA LEU A 251 1.11 16.84 -39.35
C LEU A 251 0.78 17.76 -38.17
N ALA A 252 -0.34 18.50 -38.26
CA ALA A 252 -0.80 19.37 -37.19
C ALA A 252 -1.33 18.57 -35.99
N SER A 253 -2.03 17.46 -36.23
CA SER A 253 -2.43 16.53 -35.16
C SER A 253 -1.20 15.91 -34.52
N PHE A 254 -0.30 15.33 -35.31
CA PHE A 254 0.95 14.75 -34.83
C PHE A 254 1.74 15.71 -33.93
N LEU A 255 1.91 16.96 -34.35
CA LEU A 255 2.60 17.98 -33.56
C LEU A 255 1.85 18.30 -32.26
N ALA A 256 0.51 18.42 -32.30
CA ALA A 256 -0.31 18.72 -31.14
C ALA A 256 -0.34 17.57 -30.12
N ASP A 257 -0.48 16.33 -30.59
CA ASP A 257 -0.54 15.10 -29.78
C ASP A 257 0.83 14.84 -29.13
N THR A 258 1.92 14.92 -29.91
CA THR A 258 3.29 14.75 -29.40
C THR A 258 3.67 15.88 -28.42
N THR A 259 3.27 17.13 -28.69
CA THR A 259 3.47 18.25 -27.76
C THR A 259 2.65 18.09 -26.47
N THR A 260 1.44 17.53 -26.56
CA THR A 260 0.61 17.25 -25.37
C THR A 260 1.27 16.19 -24.50
N VAL A 261 1.75 15.09 -25.08
CA VAL A 261 2.52 14.06 -24.36
C VAL A 261 3.82 14.62 -23.78
N ALA A 262 4.64 15.34 -24.57
CA ALA A 262 5.92 15.91 -24.10
C ALA A 262 5.78 16.92 -22.94
N ASN A 263 4.59 17.50 -22.76
CA ASN A 263 4.25 18.36 -21.62
C ASN A 263 3.59 17.61 -20.47
N GLY A 264 2.98 16.44 -20.73
CA GLY A 264 2.41 15.54 -19.72
C GLY A 264 3.44 14.64 -19.03
N LEU A 265 4.58 14.33 -19.67
CA LEU A 265 5.61 13.45 -19.14
C LEU A 265 6.09 13.85 -17.71
N PRO A 266 6.30 12.88 -16.80
CA PRO A 266 6.80 13.14 -15.45
C PRO A 266 8.11 13.92 -15.40
N VAL A 267 8.28 14.74 -14.37
CA VAL A 267 9.50 15.52 -14.16
C VAL A 267 10.52 14.71 -13.37
N ASP A 268 11.22 13.80 -14.07
CA ASP A 268 12.37 13.07 -13.54
C ASP A 268 13.71 13.67 -14.01
N ALA A 269 14.73 13.58 -13.16
CA ALA A 269 16.06 14.12 -13.44
C ALA A 269 16.85 13.28 -14.45
N SER A 270 16.66 11.96 -14.47
CA SER A 270 17.32 11.03 -15.40
C SER A 270 16.91 11.30 -16.85
N PHE A 271 15.69 11.81 -17.05
CA PHE A 271 15.11 12.12 -18.36
C PHE A 271 15.15 13.62 -18.72
N ALA A 272 15.88 14.46 -17.97
CA ALA A 272 15.95 15.91 -18.20
C ALA A 272 16.49 16.24 -19.61
N ASP A 273 17.66 15.71 -19.95
CA ASP A 273 18.31 15.95 -21.25
C ASP A 273 17.44 15.46 -22.43
N HIS A 274 16.81 14.29 -22.28
CA HIS A 274 15.89 13.75 -23.27
C HIS A 274 14.64 14.64 -23.47
N ARG A 275 14.05 15.14 -22.37
CA ARG A 275 12.89 16.05 -22.43
C ARG A 275 13.23 17.37 -23.12
N ASP A 276 14.42 17.91 -22.87
CA ASP A 276 14.83 19.18 -23.46
C ASP A 276 15.21 19.02 -24.94
N LEU A 277 15.78 17.88 -25.33
CA LEU A 277 15.97 17.50 -26.73
C LEU A 277 14.62 17.33 -27.46
N LEU A 278 13.67 16.58 -26.88
CA LEU A 278 12.31 16.40 -27.41
C LEU A 278 11.60 17.73 -27.62
N ARG A 279 11.68 18.66 -26.64
CA ARG A 279 11.10 20.00 -26.77
C ARG A 279 11.77 20.85 -27.84
N THR A 280 13.09 20.75 -27.97
CA THR A 280 13.85 21.45 -29.01
C THR A 280 13.41 20.97 -30.40
N TRP A 281 13.39 19.66 -30.61
CA TRP A 281 12.94 19.06 -31.86
C TRP A 281 11.47 19.39 -32.18
N LEU A 282 10.57 19.39 -31.19
CA LEU A 282 9.17 19.80 -31.42
C LEU A 282 9.04 21.29 -31.80
N GLY A 283 9.93 22.15 -31.30
CA GLY A 283 10.02 23.55 -31.73
C GLY A 283 10.46 23.67 -33.19
N ASP A 284 11.55 22.98 -33.56
CA ASP A 284 12.09 22.96 -34.91
C ASP A 284 11.11 22.31 -35.91
N LEU A 285 10.41 21.26 -35.49
CA LEU A 285 9.44 20.51 -36.29
C LEU A 285 8.32 21.41 -36.83
N ALA A 286 7.86 22.39 -36.05
CA ALA A 286 6.83 23.33 -36.49
C ALA A 286 7.27 24.17 -37.71
N GLU A 287 8.54 24.60 -37.75
CA GLU A 287 9.12 25.35 -38.87
C GLU A 287 9.42 24.42 -40.07
N LEU A 288 9.88 23.20 -39.80
CA LEU A 288 10.13 22.19 -40.82
C LEU A 288 8.84 21.73 -41.52
N GLN A 289 7.73 21.58 -40.78
CA GLN A 289 6.41 21.26 -41.34
C GLN A 289 5.91 22.34 -42.31
N VAL A 290 6.05 23.62 -41.95
CA VAL A 290 5.70 24.75 -42.84
C VAL A 290 6.57 24.71 -44.10
N THR A 291 7.89 24.59 -43.92
CA THR A 291 8.87 24.50 -45.02
C THR A 291 8.54 23.36 -46.00
N TYR A 292 8.23 22.17 -45.46
CA TYR A 292 7.85 20.99 -46.23
C TYR A 292 6.56 21.19 -47.02
N LEU A 293 5.50 21.66 -46.36
CA LEU A 293 4.20 21.88 -47.01
C LEU A 293 4.26 22.98 -48.08
N ASP A 294 5.06 24.04 -47.88
CA ASP A 294 5.26 25.08 -48.88
C ASP A 294 6.13 24.59 -50.05
N ALA A 295 7.13 23.74 -49.81
CA ALA A 295 7.88 23.10 -50.89
C ALA A 295 6.97 22.23 -51.77
N LEU A 296 6.09 21.41 -51.17
CA LEU A 296 5.08 20.63 -51.90
C LEU A 296 4.14 21.51 -52.73
N ARG A 297 3.62 22.60 -52.16
CA ARG A 297 2.72 23.55 -52.86
C ARG A 297 3.38 24.20 -54.08
N ASN A 298 4.70 24.43 -54.03
CA ASN A 298 5.47 25.02 -55.12
C ASN A 298 6.05 23.99 -56.10
N GLY A 299 5.93 22.69 -55.83
CA GLY A 299 6.55 21.62 -56.61
C GLY A 299 8.07 21.54 -56.47
N ASP A 300 8.64 22.06 -55.37
CA ASP A 300 10.07 21.99 -55.08
C ASP A 300 10.41 20.69 -54.35
N GLU A 301 10.58 19.63 -55.13
CA GLU A 301 10.93 18.29 -54.65
C GLU A 301 12.25 18.27 -53.86
N ALA A 302 13.21 19.15 -54.19
CA ALA A 302 14.52 19.19 -53.54
C ALA A 302 14.43 19.76 -52.12
N THR A 303 13.67 20.86 -51.94
CA THR A 303 13.40 21.41 -50.61
C THR A 303 12.49 20.48 -49.80
N ALA A 304 11.49 19.86 -50.41
CA ALA A 304 10.63 18.87 -49.75
C ALA A 304 11.43 17.67 -49.23
N ALA A 305 12.26 17.04 -50.08
CA ALA A 305 13.13 15.94 -49.68
C ALA A 305 14.14 16.33 -48.59
N THR A 306 14.65 17.57 -48.63
CA THR A 306 15.55 18.07 -47.58
C THR A 306 14.83 18.16 -46.23
N ALA A 307 13.63 18.77 -46.20
CA ALA A 307 12.83 18.89 -44.99
C ALA A 307 12.44 17.51 -44.41
N VAL A 308 12.01 16.56 -45.25
CA VAL A 308 11.68 15.18 -44.85
C VAL A 308 12.88 14.49 -44.18
N ASN A 309 14.07 14.59 -44.79
CA ASN A 309 15.29 14.04 -44.20
C ASN A 309 15.63 14.68 -42.84
N THR A 310 15.46 16.00 -42.68
CA THR A 310 15.69 16.69 -41.41
C THR A 310 14.67 16.28 -40.34
N ILE A 311 13.40 16.12 -40.69
CA ILE A 311 12.35 15.67 -39.77
C ILE A 311 12.66 14.26 -39.25
N HIS A 312 12.94 13.30 -40.14
CA HIS A 312 13.29 11.93 -39.75
C HIS A 312 14.60 11.83 -38.96
N GLU A 313 15.62 12.62 -39.31
CA GLU A 313 16.87 12.64 -38.53
C GLU A 313 16.64 13.20 -37.12
N GLY A 314 15.82 14.25 -36.98
CA GLY A 314 15.43 14.78 -35.67
C GLY A 314 14.64 13.76 -34.83
N GLN A 315 13.67 13.09 -35.44
CA GLN A 315 12.91 12.00 -34.81
C GLN A 315 13.87 10.89 -34.32
N ARG A 316 14.77 10.43 -35.19
CA ARG A 316 15.76 9.39 -34.89
C ARG A 316 16.70 9.80 -33.76
N VAL A 317 17.10 11.08 -33.69
CA VAL A 317 17.94 11.63 -32.61
C VAL A 317 17.19 11.62 -31.27
N VAL A 318 15.90 11.96 -31.26
CA VAL A 318 15.04 11.86 -30.05
C VAL A 318 14.86 10.40 -29.61
N GLU A 319 14.61 9.49 -30.54
CA GLU A 319 14.47 8.04 -30.25
C GLU A 319 15.76 7.42 -29.70
N VAL A 320 16.92 7.75 -30.28
CA VAL A 320 18.23 7.29 -29.78
C VAL A 320 18.49 7.85 -28.38
N SER A 321 18.21 9.14 -28.14
CA SER A 321 18.32 9.75 -26.82
C SER A 321 17.44 9.04 -25.78
N LEU A 322 16.21 8.65 -26.13
CA LEU A 322 15.37 7.87 -25.23
C LEU A 322 16.03 6.52 -24.88
N LEU A 323 16.54 5.79 -25.88
CA LEU A 323 17.20 4.50 -25.65
C LEU A 323 18.50 4.64 -24.82
N GLU A 324 19.28 5.70 -25.00
CA GLU A 324 20.46 5.99 -24.18
C GLU A 324 20.07 6.30 -22.73
N THR A 325 19.03 7.10 -22.51
CA THR A 325 18.48 7.38 -21.18
C THR A 325 17.96 6.10 -20.52
N LEU A 326 17.19 5.27 -21.24
CA LEU A 326 16.67 4.00 -20.74
C LEU A 326 17.78 3.03 -20.33
N ASN A 327 18.88 2.94 -21.10
CA ASN A 327 20.05 2.14 -20.73
C ASN A 327 20.75 2.66 -19.47
N THR A 328 20.82 3.99 -19.30
CA THR A 328 21.38 4.60 -18.08
C THR A 328 20.50 4.28 -16.87
N VAL A 329 19.19 4.50 -16.98
CA VAL A 329 18.20 4.17 -15.95
C VAL A 329 18.24 2.68 -15.60
N ARG A 330 18.31 1.80 -16.60
CA ARG A 330 18.45 0.35 -16.45
C ARG A 330 19.61 -0.01 -15.53
N SER A 331 20.81 0.51 -15.82
CA SER A 331 22.01 0.21 -15.03
C SER A 331 21.90 0.63 -13.55
N GLY A 332 21.17 1.72 -13.28
CA GLY A 332 20.89 2.17 -11.92
C GLY A 332 19.81 1.34 -11.20
N LEU A 333 18.82 0.83 -11.93
CA LEU A 333 17.76 -0.02 -11.37
C LEU A 333 18.23 -1.46 -11.16
N ASP A 334 19.02 -2.03 -12.08
CA ASP A 334 19.70 -3.33 -11.90
C ASP A 334 20.54 -3.34 -10.62
N ALA A 335 21.30 -2.26 -10.36
CA ALA A 335 22.09 -2.11 -9.14
C ALA A 335 21.20 -2.03 -7.88
N LEU A 336 20.12 -1.25 -7.92
CA LEU A 336 19.19 -1.08 -6.81
C LEU A 336 18.43 -2.38 -6.46
N ILE A 337 18.01 -3.15 -7.47
CA ILE A 337 17.40 -4.47 -7.30
C ILE A 337 18.38 -5.41 -6.57
N LEU A 338 19.62 -5.49 -7.04
CA LEU A 338 20.64 -6.38 -6.45
C LEU A 338 21.03 -5.97 -5.02
N GLU A 339 21.22 -4.67 -4.77
CA GLU A 339 21.54 -4.16 -3.43
C GLU A 339 20.39 -4.40 -2.44
N THR A 340 19.14 -4.13 -2.86
CA THR A 340 17.96 -4.36 -2.02
C THR A 340 17.76 -5.85 -1.76
N ALA A 341 17.93 -6.71 -2.77
CA ALA A 341 17.81 -8.16 -2.62
C ALA A 341 18.87 -8.75 -1.66
N ASP A 342 20.12 -8.27 -1.72
CA ASP A 342 21.21 -8.67 -0.81
C ASP A 342 21.01 -8.12 0.61
N ALA A 343 20.53 -6.88 0.76
CA ALA A 343 20.15 -6.33 2.07
C ALA A 343 19.05 -7.17 2.74
N ILE A 344 18.00 -7.52 2.01
CA ILE A 344 16.96 -8.43 2.49
C ILE A 344 17.55 -9.80 2.87
N ALA A 345 18.39 -10.37 2.01
CA ALA A 345 18.99 -11.69 2.25
C ALA A 345 19.89 -11.71 3.50
N LYS A 346 20.60 -10.62 3.80
CA LYS A 346 21.39 -10.48 5.03
C LYS A 346 20.53 -10.50 6.28
N ILE A 347 19.39 -9.79 6.28
CA ILE A 347 18.46 -9.76 7.41
C ILE A 347 17.83 -11.14 7.63
N VAL A 348 17.34 -11.77 6.57
CA VAL A 348 16.61 -13.05 6.66
C VAL A 348 17.55 -14.21 7.03
N ASN A 349 18.79 -14.24 6.53
CA ASN A 349 19.73 -15.34 6.78
C ASN A 349 20.69 -15.09 7.96
N GLY A 350 20.84 -13.84 8.43
CA GLY A 350 21.68 -13.48 9.58
C GLY A 350 20.97 -13.56 10.93
N ALA A 351 19.77 -14.15 10.97
CA ALA A 351 18.79 -14.04 12.04
C ALA A 351 18.85 -15.10 13.15
#